data_AF-A0AAN9SYJ1-F1
#
_entry.id   AF-A0AAN9SYJ1-F1
#
_cell.length_a   1.000
_cell.length_b   1.000
_cell.length_c   1.000
_cell.angle_alpha   90.00
_cell.angle_beta   90.00
_cell.angle_gamma   90.00
#
_symmetry.space_group_name_H-M   'P 1'
#
loop_
_entity.id
_entity.type
_entity.pdbx_description
1 polymer ?
#
loop_
_entity_poly.entity_id
_entity_poly.type
_entity_poly.pdbx_seq_one_letter_code
_entity_poly.pdbx_strand_id
1 'polypeptide(L)'
;MKESSLLSFQHSETMVAKDLDQATRIAYGGNNEFSRVVTLDGALFEKSGTMSGGGGKSHGGKMGTSIRATSVSVESVTNAEKELSRLTDKLNEIRERRTAAVQHYPASEKAIATLETELGKSQKEVDSLNSQYNYTEKQLDSLEAASTPQEDELDRLKELKKIVSAEEKEINRLTSGSKQLKEKALALHTNLENVRGEKLKSQKLKVQKIQSDIDKKNSEINRHNVQIETGQKMVKKLTKGIEDSKKEKNRLNEQKEKIQADLVDQEKVQATLADEHLNADCDLKKACETVALLEAQPKEMNPNLDSISELTKFTIYLVDQGKLQATLADEHLNADCDLKKAFETVALLEAQLKEMNPNLDSISEYRKKVALYNERVEKLNAVTHEWDGIKKQCDVELELVDSLDLSLKMLSSVSDLQRKAGKILLIYRVVTMPRDALHYGGVEHWELHNAYGYYFHMATANGLLKHGEGKTGHLFYQEHYLLEAKGTEQFGLGITLLIGIT
;
A
#
# COMPACT_ATOMS: atom_id res chain seq x y z
N MET A 1 65.75 -37.04 94.23
CA MET A 1 64.90 -36.05 94.93
C MET A 1 64.35 -34.98 93.98
N LYS A 2 65.14 -34.03 93.44
CA LYS A 2 64.59 -32.91 92.61
C LYS A 2 63.67 -33.36 91.46
N GLU A 3 64.03 -34.40 90.72
CA GLU A 3 63.20 -34.97 89.65
C GLU A 3 61.95 -35.66 90.18
N SER A 4 62.07 -36.36 91.32
CA SER A 4 60.95 -37.01 92.01
C SER A 4 59.86 -36.01 92.40
N SER A 5 60.26 -34.82 92.90
CA SER A 5 59.34 -33.72 93.21
C SER A 5 58.72 -33.04 91.99
N LEU A 6 59.38 -33.10 90.82
CA LEU A 6 58.81 -32.60 89.56
C LEU A 6 57.80 -33.59 88.98
N LEU A 7 58.11 -34.89 89.00
CA LEU A 7 57.18 -35.93 88.57
C LEU A 7 55.93 -36.00 89.46
N SER A 8 56.06 -35.81 90.77
CA SER A 8 54.89 -35.67 91.65
C SER A 8 54.09 -34.42 91.31
N PHE A 9 54.71 -33.24 91.21
CA PHE A 9 54.02 -31.99 90.85
C PHE A 9 53.26 -32.09 89.51
N GLN A 10 53.81 -32.80 88.53
CA GLN A 10 53.21 -32.99 87.21
C GLN A 10 51.99 -33.94 87.21
N HIS A 11 51.84 -34.81 88.22
CA HIS A 11 50.83 -35.89 88.28
C HIS A 11 50.02 -35.93 89.58
N SER A 12 50.19 -34.96 90.49
CA SER A 12 49.46 -34.87 91.76
C SER A 12 47.97 -35.18 91.56
N GLU A 13 47.48 -36.20 92.26
CA GLU A 13 46.07 -36.57 92.34
C GLU A 13 45.40 -36.95 91.00
N THR A 14 46.17 -37.47 90.02
CA THR A 14 45.59 -38.13 88.83
C THR A 14 45.34 -39.63 89.10
N MET A 15 44.07 -40.01 89.23
CA MET A 15 43.58 -41.38 89.39
C MET A 15 43.43 -42.10 88.03
N VAL A 16 43.50 -43.43 88.04
CA VAL A 16 43.26 -44.26 86.84
C VAL A 16 42.02 -45.14 87.04
N ALA A 17 41.13 -45.13 86.05
CA ALA A 17 39.92 -45.96 85.97
C ALA A 17 40.00 -46.91 84.76
N LYS A 18 39.24 -48.01 84.79
CA LYS A 18 39.16 -48.95 83.67
C LYS A 18 38.31 -48.40 82.52
N ASP A 19 37.12 -47.94 82.87
CA ASP A 19 36.04 -47.55 81.96
C ASP A 19 35.43 -46.19 82.36
N LEU A 20 34.56 -45.66 81.50
CA LEU A 20 33.96 -44.33 81.65
C LEU A 20 33.01 -44.25 82.86
N ASP A 21 32.31 -45.34 83.19
CA ASP A 21 31.37 -45.39 84.33
C ASP A 21 32.12 -45.39 85.67
N GLN A 22 33.23 -46.14 85.76
CA GLN A 22 34.15 -46.10 86.88
C GLN A 22 34.80 -44.71 87.00
N ALA A 23 35.23 -44.12 85.88
CA ALA A 23 35.83 -42.79 85.88
C ALA A 23 34.86 -41.71 86.38
N THR A 24 33.63 -41.71 85.85
CA THR A 24 32.54 -40.83 86.29
C THR A 24 32.25 -41.01 87.78
N ARG A 25 32.20 -42.26 88.28
CA ARG A 25 31.97 -42.56 89.70
C ARG A 25 33.10 -42.08 90.62
N ILE A 26 34.36 -42.13 90.17
CA ILE A 26 35.52 -41.65 90.93
C ILE A 26 35.63 -40.12 90.87
N ALA A 27 35.32 -39.49 89.73
CA ALA A 27 35.39 -38.05 89.56
C ALA A 27 34.30 -37.29 90.35
N TYR A 28 33.10 -37.88 90.50
CA TYR A 28 31.92 -37.21 91.05
C TYR A 28 31.31 -37.86 92.31
N GLY A 29 31.78 -39.03 92.74
CA GLY A 29 31.17 -39.81 93.83
C GLY A 29 31.69 -39.54 95.25
N GLY A 30 32.51 -38.51 95.44
CA GLY A 30 33.14 -38.16 96.74
C GLY A 30 32.56 -36.89 97.38
N ASN A 31 33.05 -36.54 98.59
CA ASN A 31 32.68 -35.32 99.30
C ASN A 31 33.23 -34.05 98.60
N ASN A 32 32.49 -33.52 97.62
CA ASN A 32 32.70 -32.24 96.92
C ASN A 32 34.06 -31.97 96.23
N GLU A 33 35.08 -32.80 96.42
CA GLU A 33 36.38 -32.64 95.77
C GLU A 33 36.47 -33.46 94.49
N PHE A 34 36.38 -32.78 93.33
CA PHE A 34 36.57 -33.39 92.02
C PHE A 34 37.99 -33.97 91.90
N SER A 35 38.09 -35.30 91.80
CA SER A 35 39.36 -35.97 91.51
C SER A 35 39.64 -35.95 90.01
N ARG A 36 40.91 -35.81 89.62
CA ARG A 36 41.33 -35.90 88.21
C ARG A 36 41.42 -37.38 87.83
N VAL A 37 40.66 -37.84 86.83
CA VAL A 37 40.57 -39.27 86.50
C VAL A 37 40.85 -39.53 85.03
N VAL A 38 41.69 -40.52 84.72
CA VAL A 38 42.00 -40.97 83.36
C VAL A 38 41.55 -42.42 83.19
N THR A 39 40.77 -42.70 82.15
CA THR A 39 40.43 -44.08 81.74
C THR A 39 41.61 -44.75 81.02
N LEU A 40 41.63 -46.09 80.97
CA LEU A 40 42.63 -46.83 80.17
C LEU A 40 42.58 -46.46 78.68
N ASP A 41 41.40 -46.10 78.16
CA ASP A 41 41.21 -45.65 76.77
C ASP A 41 41.63 -44.18 76.53
N GLY A 42 41.98 -43.43 77.59
CA GLY A 42 42.50 -42.07 77.51
C GLY A 42 41.47 -40.94 77.57
N ALA A 43 40.19 -41.23 77.82
CA ALA A 43 39.22 -40.22 78.26
C ALA A 43 39.62 -39.69 79.65
N LEU A 44 39.59 -38.37 79.83
CA LEU A 44 40.10 -37.63 81.00
C LEU A 44 38.99 -36.76 81.59
N PHE A 45 38.88 -36.77 82.92
CA PHE A 45 38.08 -35.88 83.74
C PHE A 45 39.04 -34.94 84.48
N GLU A 46 38.98 -33.65 84.19
CA GLU A 46 39.75 -32.61 84.88
C GLU A 46 39.02 -32.12 86.14
N LYS A 47 39.80 -31.63 87.14
CA LYS A 47 39.21 -31.00 88.36
C LYS A 47 38.32 -29.79 88.05
N SER A 48 38.46 -29.19 86.86
CA SER A 48 37.61 -28.08 86.36
C SER A 48 36.21 -28.51 85.93
N GLY A 49 35.87 -29.81 85.97
CA GLY A 49 34.64 -30.37 85.40
C GLY A 49 34.71 -30.58 83.88
N THR A 50 35.83 -30.25 83.22
CA THR A 50 36.04 -30.55 81.80
C THR A 50 36.26 -32.05 81.61
N MET A 51 35.52 -32.68 80.70
CA MET A 51 35.73 -34.09 80.33
C MET A 51 36.07 -34.23 78.84
N SER A 52 37.02 -35.09 78.49
CA SER A 52 37.29 -35.48 77.10
C SER A 52 36.59 -36.80 76.77
N GLY A 53 35.66 -36.75 75.82
CA GLY A 53 34.98 -37.94 75.33
C GLY A 53 35.90 -38.87 74.54
N GLY A 54 35.71 -40.19 74.69
CA GLY A 54 36.40 -41.19 73.87
C GLY A 54 36.04 -41.08 72.39
N GLY A 55 37.01 -41.35 71.50
CA GLY A 55 36.85 -41.24 70.04
C GLY A 55 38.01 -40.51 69.35
N GLY A 56 38.78 -39.71 70.09
CA GLY A 56 40.08 -39.21 69.63
C GLY A 56 41.16 -40.30 69.63
N LYS A 57 42.29 -40.05 68.95
CA LYS A 57 43.47 -40.95 68.98
C LYS A 57 44.08 -40.95 70.40
N SER A 58 44.29 -42.13 70.98
CA SER A 58 44.95 -42.30 72.28
C SER A 58 46.43 -41.89 72.21
N HIS A 59 46.87 -41.01 73.10
CA HIS A 59 48.20 -40.38 73.06
C HIS A 59 49.30 -41.21 73.76
N GLY A 60 49.59 -42.40 73.25
CA GLY A 60 50.66 -43.28 73.76
C GLY A 60 52.08 -42.77 73.49
N GLY A 61 53.08 -43.47 74.06
CA GLY A 61 54.50 -43.29 73.72
C GLY A 61 55.26 -42.18 74.47
N LYS A 62 54.63 -41.46 75.40
CA LYS A 62 55.26 -40.35 76.16
C LYS A 62 56.10 -40.78 77.37
N MET A 63 56.01 -42.03 77.81
CA MET A 63 56.79 -42.61 78.90
C MET A 63 57.32 -43.98 78.47
N GLY A 64 58.63 -44.21 78.62
CA GLY A 64 59.34 -45.41 78.17
C GLY A 64 60.79 -45.11 77.80
N THR A 65 61.57 -46.14 77.49
CA THR A 65 62.99 -46.02 77.10
C THR A 65 63.22 -45.58 75.65
N SER A 66 62.17 -45.45 74.84
CA SER A 66 62.21 -44.88 73.50
C SER A 66 60.89 -44.18 73.18
N ILE A 67 60.96 -42.92 72.73
CA ILE A 67 59.77 -42.14 72.37
C ILE A 67 59.29 -42.58 70.99
N ARG A 68 58.19 -43.33 70.95
CA ARG A 68 57.54 -43.72 69.69
C ARG A 68 56.78 -42.52 69.13
N ALA A 69 57.44 -41.71 68.32
CA ALA A 69 56.80 -40.62 67.61
C ALA A 69 55.75 -41.17 66.63
N THR A 70 54.49 -40.81 66.81
CA THR A 70 53.41 -41.06 65.83
C THR A 70 53.52 -40.06 64.68
N SER A 71 54.69 -39.97 64.06
CA SER A 71 54.99 -39.07 62.95
C SER A 71 54.36 -39.60 61.67
N VAL A 72 53.26 -38.96 61.26
CA VAL A 72 52.70 -39.09 59.90
C VAL A 72 53.75 -38.56 58.92
N SER A 73 54.07 -39.31 57.86
CA SER A 73 55.13 -38.91 56.93
C SER A 73 54.66 -37.78 56.01
N VAL A 74 55.59 -36.91 55.59
CA VAL A 74 55.27 -35.73 54.74
C VAL A 74 54.70 -36.16 53.39
N GLU A 75 55.13 -37.31 52.87
CA GLU A 75 54.60 -37.94 51.65
C GLU A 75 53.14 -38.35 51.84
N SER A 76 52.77 -38.90 53.02
CA SER A 76 51.39 -39.29 53.31
C SER A 76 50.46 -38.08 53.53
N VAL A 77 50.96 -36.97 54.09
CA VAL A 77 50.22 -35.70 54.20
C VAL A 77 50.02 -35.09 52.80
N THR A 78 51.10 -34.89 52.04
CA THR A 78 51.03 -34.26 50.71
C THR A 78 50.25 -35.06 49.69
N ASN A 79 50.17 -36.39 49.81
CA ASN A 79 49.27 -37.20 48.98
C ASN A 79 47.80 -37.05 49.40
N ALA A 80 47.49 -36.91 50.69
CA ALA A 80 46.13 -36.61 51.15
C ALA A 80 45.69 -35.19 50.75
N GLU A 81 46.59 -34.20 50.78
CA GLU A 81 46.34 -32.83 50.30
C GLU A 81 46.05 -32.78 48.80
N LYS A 82 46.82 -33.51 47.97
CA LYS A 82 46.57 -33.64 46.52
C LYS A 82 45.21 -34.28 46.23
N GLU A 83 44.85 -35.34 46.97
CA GLU A 83 43.55 -36.00 46.81
C GLU A 83 42.40 -35.11 47.26
N LEU A 84 42.57 -34.35 48.35
CA LEU A 84 41.61 -33.35 48.80
C LEU A 84 41.39 -32.24 47.77
N SER A 85 42.46 -31.73 47.13
CA SER A 85 42.35 -30.80 46.00
C SER A 85 41.53 -31.44 44.87
N ARG A 86 41.95 -32.61 44.38
CA ARG A 86 41.31 -33.31 43.26
C ARG A 86 39.81 -33.59 43.50
N LEU A 87 39.42 -33.87 44.73
CA LEU A 87 38.02 -34.06 45.12
C LEU A 87 37.26 -32.72 45.24
N THR A 88 37.93 -31.65 45.68
CA THR A 88 37.36 -30.29 45.74
C THR A 88 37.12 -29.73 44.33
N ASP A 89 38.08 -29.91 43.42
CA ASP A 89 37.98 -29.50 42.02
C ASP A 89 36.78 -30.16 41.34
N LYS A 90 36.65 -31.49 41.49
CA LYS A 90 35.48 -32.26 41.00
C LYS A 90 34.17 -31.85 41.65
N LEU A 91 34.16 -31.52 42.94
CA LEU A 91 32.96 -31.05 43.63
C LEU A 91 32.50 -29.69 43.09
N ASN A 92 33.43 -28.80 42.77
CA ASN A 92 33.14 -27.51 42.16
C ASN A 92 32.64 -27.67 40.71
N GLU A 93 33.30 -28.51 39.91
CA GLU A 93 32.84 -28.84 38.54
C GLU A 93 31.40 -29.39 38.54
N ILE A 94 31.07 -30.29 39.47
CA ILE A 94 29.71 -30.83 39.62
C ILE A 94 28.70 -29.75 40.08
N ARG A 95 29.12 -28.82 40.95
CA ARG A 95 28.29 -27.67 41.37
C ARG A 95 28.02 -26.70 40.22
N GLU A 96 29.01 -26.44 39.38
CA GLU A 96 28.88 -25.60 38.18
C GLU A 96 27.93 -26.26 37.16
N ARG A 97 28.18 -27.54 36.81
CA ARG A 97 27.30 -28.31 35.93
C ARG A 97 25.85 -28.37 36.45
N ARG A 98 25.65 -28.54 37.76
CA ARG A 98 24.31 -28.47 38.40
C ARG A 98 23.70 -27.08 38.26
N THR A 99 24.46 -26.02 38.47
CA THR A 99 23.97 -24.63 38.42
C THR A 99 23.54 -24.26 37.01
N ALA A 100 24.34 -24.60 35.99
CA ALA A 100 23.98 -24.43 34.59
C ALA A 100 22.70 -25.20 34.22
N ALA A 101 22.59 -26.49 34.60
CA ALA A 101 21.39 -27.28 34.35
C ALA A 101 20.12 -26.67 34.99
N VAL A 102 20.23 -26.16 36.22
CA VAL A 102 19.13 -25.46 36.91
C VAL A 102 18.78 -24.12 36.25
N GLN A 103 19.75 -23.41 35.67
CA GLN A 103 19.51 -22.17 34.92
C GLN A 103 18.84 -22.43 33.56
N HIS A 104 19.14 -23.55 32.89
CA HIS A 104 18.51 -23.92 31.62
C HIS A 104 17.09 -24.50 31.78
N TYR A 105 16.76 -25.16 32.90
CA TYR A 105 15.45 -25.78 33.10
C TYR A 105 14.25 -24.82 32.87
N PRO A 106 14.20 -23.59 33.43
CA PRO A 106 13.08 -22.66 33.19
C PRO A 106 12.99 -22.13 31.75
N ALA A 107 14.06 -22.23 30.96
CA ALA A 107 14.01 -21.91 29.53
C ALA A 107 13.35 -23.06 28.74
N SER A 108 13.70 -24.31 29.08
CA SER A 108 13.06 -25.51 28.49
C SER A 108 11.58 -25.63 28.88
N GLU A 109 11.23 -25.31 30.12
CA GLU A 109 9.84 -25.34 30.62
C GLU A 109 8.96 -24.30 29.88
N LYS A 110 9.50 -23.10 29.63
CA LYS A 110 8.84 -22.09 28.78
C LYS A 110 8.70 -22.55 27.33
N ALA A 111 9.73 -23.18 26.76
CA ALA A 111 9.69 -23.70 25.40
C ALA A 111 8.60 -24.78 25.21
N ILE A 112 8.44 -25.67 26.20
CA ILE A 112 7.35 -26.65 26.24
C ILE A 112 5.99 -25.94 26.25
N ALA A 113 5.77 -24.99 27.18
CA ALA A 113 4.50 -24.28 27.27
C ALA A 113 4.14 -23.48 26.00
N THR A 114 5.13 -22.93 25.28
CA THR A 114 4.89 -22.31 23.96
C THR A 114 4.50 -23.32 22.89
N LEU A 115 5.17 -24.49 22.83
CA LEU A 115 4.86 -25.54 21.86
C LEU A 115 3.49 -26.20 22.13
N GLU A 116 3.12 -26.41 23.39
CA GLU A 116 1.77 -26.86 23.78
C GLU A 116 0.69 -25.85 23.33
N THR A 117 0.98 -24.55 23.48
CA THR A 117 0.09 -23.47 23.03
C THR A 117 -0.04 -23.42 21.51
N GLU A 118 1.02 -23.73 20.76
CA GLU A 118 1.02 -23.77 19.29
C GLU A 118 0.36 -25.02 18.73
N LEU A 119 0.58 -26.18 19.35
CA LEU A 119 -0.14 -27.42 19.07
C LEU A 119 -1.65 -27.24 19.30
N GLY A 120 -2.04 -26.58 20.39
CA GLY A 120 -3.43 -26.24 20.70
C GLY A 120 -4.08 -25.19 19.77
N LYS A 121 -3.29 -24.43 18.99
CA LYS A 121 -3.80 -23.61 17.87
C LYS A 121 -3.96 -24.46 16.62
N SER A 122 -2.91 -25.19 16.25
CA SER A 122 -2.87 -26.01 15.03
C SER A 122 -3.96 -27.07 15.00
N GLN A 123 -4.27 -27.71 16.14
CA GLN A 123 -5.39 -28.65 16.24
C GLN A 123 -6.73 -27.98 15.91
N LYS A 124 -7.00 -26.77 16.45
CA LYS A 124 -8.24 -26.03 16.17
C LYS A 124 -8.35 -25.55 14.73
N GLU A 125 -7.21 -25.25 14.11
CA GLU A 125 -7.13 -24.95 12.68
C GLU A 125 -7.46 -26.17 11.83
N VAL A 126 -6.91 -27.34 12.17
CA VAL A 126 -7.26 -28.64 11.55
C VAL A 126 -8.75 -28.96 11.74
N ASP A 127 -9.30 -28.82 12.94
CA ASP A 127 -10.73 -29.08 13.23
C ASP A 127 -11.65 -28.14 12.42
N SER A 128 -11.25 -26.88 12.26
CA SER A 128 -11.95 -25.87 11.46
C SER A 128 -11.88 -26.18 9.96
N LEU A 129 -10.69 -26.48 9.44
CA LEU A 129 -10.49 -26.85 8.02
C LEU A 129 -11.22 -28.15 7.67
N ASN A 130 -11.20 -29.14 8.56
CA ASN A 130 -11.96 -30.38 8.38
C ASN A 130 -13.48 -30.09 8.37
N SER A 131 -13.97 -29.18 9.22
CA SER A 131 -15.37 -28.76 9.21
C SER A 131 -15.77 -28.06 7.90
N GLN A 132 -14.87 -27.25 7.32
CA GLN A 132 -15.07 -26.61 6.01
C GLN A 132 -15.04 -27.63 4.86
N TYR A 133 -14.11 -28.58 4.90
CA TYR A 133 -14.02 -29.69 3.93
C TYR A 133 -15.33 -30.50 3.89
N ASN A 134 -15.81 -30.96 5.06
CA ASN A 134 -17.06 -31.70 5.22
C ASN A 134 -18.33 -30.91 4.80
N TYR A 135 -18.24 -29.58 4.66
CA TYR A 135 -19.29 -28.74 4.11
C TYR A 135 -19.18 -28.68 2.58
N THR A 136 -18.00 -28.35 2.06
CA THR A 136 -17.73 -28.23 0.62
C THR A 136 -17.93 -29.55 -0.13
N GLU A 137 -17.55 -30.67 0.47
CA GLU A 137 -17.80 -32.03 -0.06
C GLU A 137 -19.29 -32.27 -0.32
N LYS A 138 -20.16 -31.96 0.65
CA LYS A 138 -21.62 -32.10 0.51
C LYS A 138 -22.23 -31.09 -0.47
N GLN A 139 -21.62 -29.92 -0.63
CA GLN A 139 -22.00 -29.01 -1.71
C GLN A 139 -21.65 -29.62 -3.08
N LEU A 140 -20.46 -30.22 -3.21
CA LEU A 140 -20.02 -30.88 -4.45
C LEU A 140 -20.96 -32.04 -4.83
N ASP A 141 -21.31 -32.93 -3.90
CA ASP A 141 -22.29 -34.01 -4.13
C ASP A 141 -23.61 -33.48 -4.72
N SER A 142 -24.14 -32.40 -4.12
CA SER A 142 -25.41 -31.80 -4.57
C SER A 142 -25.30 -31.09 -5.92
N LEU A 143 -24.13 -30.52 -6.25
CA LEU A 143 -23.85 -29.88 -7.53
C LEU A 143 -23.60 -30.90 -8.63
N GLU A 144 -22.95 -32.02 -8.34
CA GLU A 144 -22.74 -33.12 -9.30
C GLU A 144 -24.08 -33.77 -9.67
N ALA A 145 -24.92 -34.08 -8.67
CA ALA A 145 -26.28 -34.60 -8.89
C ALA A 145 -27.20 -33.62 -9.66
N ALA A 146 -26.98 -32.30 -9.52
CA ALA A 146 -27.69 -31.28 -10.29
C ALA A 146 -27.08 -31.01 -11.69
N SER A 147 -25.85 -31.47 -11.94
CA SER A 147 -25.13 -31.30 -13.21
C SER A 147 -25.35 -32.48 -14.17
N THR A 148 -25.70 -33.66 -13.64
CA THR A 148 -26.14 -34.81 -14.47
C THR A 148 -27.54 -34.55 -15.05
N PRO A 149 -27.70 -34.41 -16.38
CA PRO A 149 -29.01 -34.15 -16.98
C PRO A 149 -29.98 -35.32 -16.77
N GLN A 150 -31.26 -35.02 -16.58
CA GLN A 150 -32.28 -36.05 -16.36
C GLN A 150 -32.60 -36.81 -17.66
N GLU A 151 -33.06 -38.06 -17.54
CA GLU A 151 -33.36 -38.92 -18.70
C GLU A 151 -34.38 -38.29 -19.67
N ASP A 152 -35.38 -37.57 -19.13
CA ASP A 152 -36.40 -36.83 -19.88
C ASP A 152 -35.85 -35.55 -20.53
N GLU A 153 -34.86 -34.88 -19.93
CA GLU A 153 -34.12 -33.80 -20.59
C GLU A 153 -33.32 -34.32 -21.78
N LEU A 154 -32.67 -35.47 -21.62
CA LEU A 154 -31.94 -36.15 -22.70
C LEU A 154 -32.88 -36.57 -23.83
N ASP A 155 -34.06 -37.13 -23.53
CA ASP A 155 -35.07 -37.48 -24.54
C ASP A 155 -35.66 -36.25 -25.23
N ARG A 156 -35.98 -35.19 -24.49
CA ARG A 156 -36.43 -33.91 -25.06
C ARG A 156 -35.36 -33.28 -25.95
N LEU A 157 -34.08 -33.43 -25.61
CA LEU A 157 -32.95 -32.97 -26.42
C LEU A 157 -32.76 -33.83 -27.69
N LYS A 158 -33.05 -35.15 -27.64
CA LYS A 158 -33.14 -36.01 -28.83
C LYS A 158 -34.30 -35.57 -29.75
N GLU A 159 -35.47 -35.25 -29.19
CA GLU A 159 -36.62 -34.73 -29.94
C GLU A 159 -36.34 -33.37 -30.59
N LEU A 160 -35.83 -32.40 -29.83
CA LEU A 160 -35.49 -31.07 -30.34
C LEU A 160 -34.47 -31.14 -31.48
N LYS A 161 -33.43 -31.98 -31.36
CA LYS A 161 -32.47 -32.23 -32.47
C LYS A 161 -33.15 -32.79 -33.72
N LYS A 162 -34.14 -33.66 -33.57
CA LYS A 162 -34.93 -34.23 -34.69
C LYS A 162 -35.79 -33.16 -35.37
N ILE A 163 -36.40 -32.25 -34.60
CA ILE A 163 -37.19 -31.12 -35.11
C ILE A 163 -36.27 -30.14 -35.85
N VAL A 164 -35.17 -29.70 -35.23
CA VAL A 164 -34.17 -28.81 -35.87
C VAL A 164 -33.68 -29.40 -37.19
N SER A 165 -33.31 -30.68 -37.22
CA SER A 165 -32.87 -31.34 -38.45
C SER A 165 -33.98 -31.50 -39.52
N ALA A 166 -35.26 -31.35 -39.18
CA ALA A 166 -36.35 -31.29 -40.14
C ALA A 166 -36.51 -29.86 -40.69
N GLU A 167 -36.54 -28.85 -39.82
CA GLU A 167 -36.62 -27.44 -40.19
C GLU A 167 -35.42 -26.99 -41.03
N GLU A 168 -34.19 -27.42 -40.70
CA GLU A 168 -32.99 -27.17 -41.51
C GLU A 168 -33.15 -27.70 -42.95
N LYS A 169 -33.77 -28.88 -43.13
CA LYS A 169 -34.00 -29.45 -44.46
C LYS A 169 -35.04 -28.64 -45.24
N GLU A 170 -36.10 -28.18 -44.56
CA GLU A 170 -37.13 -27.34 -45.17
C GLU A 170 -36.61 -25.95 -45.52
N ILE A 171 -35.82 -25.31 -44.64
CA ILE A 171 -35.12 -24.05 -44.91
C ILE A 171 -34.19 -24.19 -46.12
N ASN A 172 -33.46 -25.30 -46.25
CA ASN A 172 -32.63 -25.58 -47.44
C ASN A 172 -33.46 -25.79 -48.72
N ARG A 173 -34.62 -26.46 -48.61
CA ARG A 173 -35.59 -26.63 -49.73
C ARG A 173 -36.18 -25.30 -50.19
N LEU A 174 -36.58 -24.44 -49.25
CA LEU A 174 -37.10 -23.10 -49.53
C LEU A 174 -36.00 -22.14 -50.04
N THR A 175 -34.77 -22.28 -49.55
CA THR A 175 -33.61 -21.49 -50.02
C THR A 175 -33.23 -21.86 -51.45
N SER A 176 -33.19 -23.14 -51.79
CA SER A 176 -32.92 -23.61 -53.15
C SER A 176 -34.06 -23.29 -54.13
N GLY A 177 -35.32 -23.41 -53.71
CA GLY A 177 -36.48 -22.97 -54.50
C GLY A 177 -36.51 -21.45 -54.73
N SER A 178 -36.26 -20.66 -53.68
CA SER A 178 -36.22 -19.19 -53.79
C SER A 178 -35.00 -18.66 -54.54
N LYS A 179 -33.90 -19.43 -54.67
CA LYS A 179 -32.75 -19.08 -55.50
C LYS A 179 -33.15 -18.81 -56.96
N GLN A 180 -33.98 -19.69 -57.56
CA GLN A 180 -34.47 -19.50 -58.93
C GLN A 180 -35.35 -18.25 -59.08
N LEU A 181 -36.12 -17.90 -58.04
CA LEU A 181 -36.93 -16.68 -58.00
C LEU A 181 -36.06 -15.42 -57.86
N LYS A 182 -35.01 -15.47 -57.02
CA LYS A 182 -34.02 -14.39 -56.89
C LYS A 182 -33.25 -14.18 -58.20
N GLU A 183 -32.82 -15.25 -58.86
CA GLU A 183 -32.15 -15.19 -60.17
C GLU A 183 -33.06 -14.59 -61.26
N LYS A 184 -34.33 -14.99 -61.33
CA LYS A 184 -35.33 -14.39 -62.22
C LYS A 184 -35.59 -12.92 -61.90
N ALA A 185 -35.69 -12.55 -60.62
CA ALA A 185 -35.87 -11.17 -60.19
C ALA A 185 -34.65 -10.28 -60.50
N LEU A 186 -33.43 -10.80 -60.33
CA LEU A 186 -32.18 -10.13 -60.70
C LEU A 186 -32.09 -9.96 -62.22
N ALA A 187 -32.37 -11.01 -63.00
CA ALA A 187 -32.38 -10.93 -64.46
C ALA A 187 -33.41 -9.91 -64.97
N LEU A 188 -34.62 -9.88 -64.39
CA LEU A 188 -35.63 -8.85 -64.68
C LEU A 188 -35.16 -7.45 -64.26
N HIS A 189 -34.47 -7.29 -63.13
CA HIS A 189 -33.92 -6.01 -62.69
C HIS A 189 -32.81 -5.49 -63.61
N THR A 190 -31.88 -6.37 -64.03
CA THR A 190 -30.82 -6.03 -65.00
C THR A 190 -31.42 -5.71 -66.37
N ASN A 191 -32.41 -6.47 -66.84
CA ASN A 191 -33.12 -6.18 -68.08
C ASN A 191 -33.88 -4.86 -68.01
N LEU A 192 -34.56 -4.58 -66.88
CA LEU A 192 -35.21 -3.30 -66.64
C LEU A 192 -34.19 -2.16 -66.67
N GLU A 193 -33.10 -2.21 -65.90
CA GLU A 193 -32.06 -1.17 -65.90
C GLU A 193 -31.38 -1.00 -67.27
N ASN A 194 -31.33 -2.02 -68.13
CA ASN A 194 -30.84 -1.90 -69.50
C ASN A 194 -31.88 -1.26 -70.45
N VAL A 195 -33.16 -1.69 -70.39
CA VAL A 195 -34.28 -1.07 -71.12
C VAL A 195 -34.52 0.38 -70.68
N ARG A 196 -34.17 0.72 -69.42
CA ARG A 196 -34.30 2.06 -68.80
C ARG A 196 -33.51 3.16 -69.52
N GLY A 197 -32.59 2.80 -70.39
CA GLY A 197 -31.91 3.72 -71.31
C GLY A 197 -30.79 4.54 -70.68
N GLU A 198 -29.83 4.93 -71.51
CA GLU A 198 -28.61 5.62 -71.09
C GLU A 198 -28.88 6.97 -70.41
N LYS A 199 -29.89 7.72 -70.85
CA LYS A 199 -30.29 9.00 -70.24
C LYS A 199 -30.66 8.87 -68.76
N LEU A 200 -31.37 7.80 -68.38
CA LEU A 200 -31.80 7.60 -66.99
C LEU A 200 -30.69 6.93 -66.15
N LYS A 201 -29.81 6.11 -66.73
CA LYS A 201 -28.54 5.73 -66.08
C LYS A 201 -27.68 6.98 -65.77
N SER A 202 -27.59 7.92 -66.71
CA SER A 202 -26.86 9.18 -66.55
C SER A 202 -27.48 10.10 -65.48
N GLN A 203 -28.81 10.17 -65.38
CA GLN A 203 -29.49 10.88 -64.29
C GLN A 203 -29.29 10.19 -62.94
N LYS A 204 -29.36 8.86 -62.87
CA LYS A 204 -29.11 8.07 -61.65
C LYS A 204 -27.69 8.32 -61.11
N LEU A 205 -26.67 8.36 -61.98
CA LEU A 205 -25.30 8.72 -61.61
C LEU A 205 -25.18 10.17 -61.12
N LYS A 206 -25.90 11.13 -61.72
CA LYS A 206 -25.94 12.52 -61.22
C LYS A 206 -26.57 12.60 -59.82
N VAL A 207 -27.68 11.90 -59.58
CA VAL A 207 -28.33 11.82 -58.26
C VAL A 207 -27.42 11.15 -57.23
N GLN A 208 -26.74 10.05 -57.57
CA GLN A 208 -25.76 9.41 -56.68
C GLN A 208 -24.58 10.31 -56.34
N LYS A 209 -24.08 11.10 -57.31
CA LYS A 209 -23.06 12.12 -57.02
C LYS A 209 -23.57 13.20 -56.08
N ILE A 210 -24.76 13.75 -56.36
CA ILE A 210 -25.40 14.76 -55.51
C ILE A 210 -25.60 14.22 -54.08
N GLN A 211 -26.05 12.97 -53.92
CA GLN A 211 -26.17 12.34 -52.60
C GLN A 211 -24.81 12.23 -51.90
N SER A 212 -23.78 11.71 -52.58
CA SER A 212 -22.42 11.62 -52.01
C SER A 212 -21.85 12.98 -51.61
N ASP A 213 -22.16 14.04 -52.37
CA ASP A 213 -21.72 15.40 -52.06
C ASP A 213 -22.55 16.03 -50.91
N ILE A 214 -23.84 15.69 -50.78
CA ILE A 214 -24.68 15.99 -49.60
C ILE A 214 -24.13 15.31 -48.35
N ASP A 215 -23.81 14.01 -48.41
CA ASP A 215 -23.32 13.23 -47.26
C ASP A 215 -21.97 13.77 -46.75
N LYS A 216 -21.07 14.18 -47.67
CA LYS A 216 -19.84 14.91 -47.33
C LYS A 216 -20.15 16.24 -46.64
N LYS A 217 -21.07 17.05 -47.18
CA LYS A 217 -21.41 18.35 -46.60
C LYS A 217 -22.10 18.23 -45.25
N ASN A 218 -22.94 17.23 -45.03
CA ASN A 218 -23.49 16.90 -43.71
C ASN A 218 -22.39 16.51 -42.72
N SER A 219 -21.36 15.76 -43.18
CA SER A 219 -20.19 15.41 -42.37
C SER A 219 -19.33 16.63 -42.00
N GLU A 220 -19.13 17.57 -42.94
CA GLU A 220 -18.47 18.86 -42.70
C GLU A 220 -19.27 19.74 -41.73
N ILE A 221 -20.59 19.85 -41.92
CA ILE A 221 -21.50 20.59 -41.02
C ILE A 221 -21.42 20.03 -39.59
N ASN A 222 -21.48 18.71 -39.42
CA ASN A 222 -21.35 18.07 -38.11
C ASN A 222 -19.98 18.34 -37.47
N ARG A 223 -18.89 18.31 -38.25
CA ARG A 223 -17.55 18.68 -37.78
C ARG A 223 -17.49 20.14 -37.31
N HIS A 224 -18.09 21.07 -38.06
CA HIS A 224 -18.16 22.48 -37.68
C HIS A 224 -19.05 22.71 -36.46
N ASN A 225 -20.18 21.99 -36.32
CA ASN A 225 -21.03 22.05 -35.13
C ASN A 225 -20.26 21.64 -33.86
N VAL A 226 -19.46 20.58 -33.91
CA VAL A 226 -18.59 20.16 -32.79
C VAL A 226 -17.51 21.21 -32.48
N GLN A 227 -16.95 21.87 -33.50
CA GLN A 227 -16.00 22.98 -33.31
C GLN A 227 -16.68 24.20 -32.66
N ILE A 228 -17.89 24.55 -33.10
CA ILE A 228 -18.69 25.65 -32.53
C ILE A 228 -19.05 25.35 -31.06
N GLU A 229 -19.51 24.14 -30.74
CA GLU A 229 -19.84 23.75 -29.37
C GLU A 229 -18.59 23.77 -28.46
N THR A 230 -17.44 23.31 -28.99
CA THR A 230 -16.15 23.39 -28.30
C THR A 230 -15.72 24.84 -28.05
N GLY A 231 -15.90 25.71 -29.05
CA GLY A 231 -15.65 27.15 -28.94
C GLY A 231 -16.55 27.80 -27.88
N GLN A 232 -17.85 27.50 -27.88
CA GLN A 232 -18.80 27.98 -26.86
C GLN A 232 -18.42 27.49 -25.45
N LYS A 233 -17.99 26.23 -25.30
CA LYS A 233 -17.46 25.70 -24.03
C LYS A 233 -16.20 26.46 -23.58
N MET A 234 -15.30 26.81 -24.50
CA MET A 234 -14.10 27.59 -24.20
C MET A 234 -14.43 29.04 -23.81
N VAL A 235 -15.32 29.72 -24.54
CA VAL A 235 -15.81 31.07 -24.17
C VAL A 235 -16.43 31.04 -22.77
N LYS A 236 -17.31 30.08 -22.46
CA LYS A 236 -17.89 29.91 -21.11
C LYS A 236 -16.84 29.72 -20.01
N LYS A 237 -15.72 29.05 -20.28
CA LYS A 237 -14.58 28.95 -19.34
C LYS A 237 -13.86 30.29 -19.17
N LEU A 238 -13.53 30.97 -20.27
CA LEU A 238 -12.83 32.25 -20.24
C LEU A 238 -13.66 33.34 -19.56
N THR A 239 -14.96 33.43 -19.80
CA THR A 239 -15.87 34.37 -19.11
C THR A 239 -15.89 34.14 -17.60
N LYS A 240 -15.89 32.88 -17.13
CA LYS A 240 -15.76 32.60 -15.69
C LYS A 240 -14.41 33.04 -15.14
N GLY A 241 -13.31 32.71 -15.82
CA GLY A 241 -11.96 33.13 -15.41
C GLY A 241 -11.79 34.66 -15.34
N ILE A 242 -12.41 35.41 -16.25
CA ILE A 242 -12.45 36.88 -16.22
C ILE A 242 -13.26 37.39 -15.01
N GLU A 243 -14.42 36.81 -14.74
CA GLU A 243 -15.27 37.20 -13.61
C GLU A 243 -14.60 36.88 -12.26
N ASP A 244 -13.92 35.74 -12.12
CA ASP A 244 -13.17 35.40 -10.91
C ASP A 244 -11.91 36.26 -10.74
N SER A 245 -11.21 36.60 -11.83
CA SER A 245 -10.11 37.58 -11.83
C SER A 245 -10.57 38.99 -11.44
N LYS A 246 -11.81 39.37 -11.81
CA LYS A 246 -12.43 40.64 -11.45
C LYS A 246 -12.79 40.70 -9.96
N LYS A 247 -13.28 39.60 -9.37
CA LYS A 247 -13.50 39.51 -7.92
C LYS A 247 -12.20 39.67 -7.14
N GLU A 248 -11.14 38.97 -7.54
CA GLU A 248 -9.85 39.09 -6.86
C GLU A 248 -9.23 40.48 -7.06
N LYS A 249 -9.40 41.12 -8.23
CA LYS A 249 -9.03 42.53 -8.42
C LYS A 249 -9.78 43.47 -7.46
N ASN A 250 -11.09 43.28 -7.27
CA ASN A 250 -11.86 44.08 -6.32
C ASN A 250 -11.35 43.89 -4.88
N ARG A 251 -11.13 42.63 -4.46
CA ARG A 251 -10.58 42.27 -3.15
C ARG A 251 -9.19 42.89 -2.90
N LEU A 252 -8.32 42.88 -3.91
CA LEU A 252 -7.00 43.55 -3.84
C LEU A 252 -7.15 45.07 -3.75
N ASN A 253 -8.19 45.66 -4.34
CA ASN A 253 -8.49 47.09 -4.19
C ASN A 253 -9.01 47.42 -2.78
N GLU A 254 -9.89 46.60 -2.21
CA GLU A 254 -10.34 46.72 -0.81
C GLU A 254 -9.17 46.58 0.19
N GLN A 255 -8.20 45.68 -0.09
CA GLN A 255 -6.98 45.57 0.70
C GLN A 255 -6.09 46.80 0.58
N LYS A 256 -5.93 47.34 -0.64
CA LYS A 256 -5.19 48.59 -0.88
C LYS A 256 -5.84 49.77 -0.16
N GLU A 257 -7.17 49.89 -0.21
CA GLU A 257 -7.92 50.96 0.46
C GLU A 257 -7.75 50.90 1.99
N LYS A 258 -7.73 49.70 2.59
CA LYS A 258 -7.41 49.51 4.02
C LYS A 258 -5.99 49.95 4.36
N ILE A 259 -4.98 49.48 3.62
CA ILE A 259 -3.58 49.89 3.81
C ILE A 259 -3.43 51.42 3.64
N GLN A 260 -4.17 52.03 2.72
CA GLN A 260 -4.17 53.48 2.53
C GLN A 260 -4.85 54.24 3.67
N ALA A 261 -5.88 53.67 4.32
CA ALA A 261 -6.45 54.22 5.55
C ALA A 261 -5.49 54.08 6.74
N ASP A 262 -4.86 52.91 6.91
CA ASP A 262 -3.87 52.65 7.97
C ASP A 262 -2.69 53.64 7.88
N LEU A 263 -2.23 53.95 6.67
CA LEU A 263 -1.18 54.97 6.43
C LEU A 263 -1.65 56.39 6.80
N VAL A 264 -2.87 56.77 6.45
CA VAL A 264 -3.44 58.09 6.81
C VAL A 264 -3.63 58.23 8.32
N ASP A 265 -3.92 57.13 9.04
CA ASP A 265 -3.97 57.13 10.50
C ASP A 265 -2.56 57.18 11.13
N GLN A 266 -1.53 56.61 10.51
CA GLN A 266 -0.14 56.85 10.89
C GLN A 266 0.28 58.32 10.68
N GLU A 267 -0.08 58.94 9.55
CA GLU A 267 0.18 60.36 9.28
C GLU A 267 -0.48 61.27 10.33
N LYS A 268 -1.70 60.95 10.77
CA LYS A 268 -2.38 61.69 11.87
C LYS A 268 -1.63 61.57 13.19
N VAL A 269 -1.15 60.38 13.58
CA VAL A 269 -0.36 60.19 14.80
C VAL A 269 0.94 60.99 14.72
N GLN A 270 1.60 61.01 13.56
CA GLN A 270 2.80 61.79 13.33
C GLN A 270 2.53 63.31 13.38
N ALA A 271 1.36 63.76 12.88
CA ALA A 271 0.92 65.15 13.01
C ALA A 271 0.61 65.56 14.46
N THR A 272 -0.04 64.70 15.26
CA THR A 272 -0.30 65.02 16.68
C THR A 272 0.97 65.18 17.50
N LEU A 273 2.02 64.40 17.20
CA LEU A 273 3.35 64.58 17.82
C LEU A 273 4.01 65.90 17.37
N ALA A 274 3.79 66.32 16.12
CA ALA A 274 4.30 67.60 15.62
C ALA A 274 3.60 68.81 16.28
N ASP A 275 2.28 68.75 16.52
CA ASP A 275 1.53 69.82 17.20
C ASP A 275 1.90 69.95 18.69
N GLU A 276 2.23 68.85 19.39
CA GLU A 276 2.78 68.92 20.75
C GLU A 276 4.14 69.65 20.78
N HIS A 277 5.00 69.42 19.78
CA HIS A 277 6.25 70.17 19.63
C HIS A 277 5.99 71.65 19.28
N LEU A 278 5.06 71.94 18.36
CA LEU A 278 4.87 73.30 17.84
C LEU A 278 4.18 74.25 18.84
N ASN A 279 3.39 73.72 19.78
CA ASN A 279 2.87 74.51 20.91
C ASN A 279 3.97 75.01 21.84
N ALA A 280 5.07 74.26 22.02
CA ALA A 280 6.20 74.69 22.84
C ALA A 280 6.95 75.89 22.22
N ASP A 281 7.08 75.93 20.88
CA ASP A 281 7.70 77.04 20.16
C ASP A 281 6.77 78.28 20.04
N CYS A 282 5.45 78.08 20.05
CA CYS A 282 4.47 79.15 19.84
C CYS A 282 4.54 80.27 20.90
N ASP A 283 4.72 79.91 22.17
CA ASP A 283 4.78 80.89 23.27
C ASP A 283 6.08 81.69 23.28
N LEU A 284 7.17 81.16 22.73
CA LEU A 284 8.41 81.92 22.52
C LEU A 284 8.21 83.02 21.46
N LYS A 285 7.42 82.73 20.41
CA LYS A 285 7.21 83.65 19.28
C LYS A 285 6.39 84.89 19.64
N LYS A 286 5.37 84.73 20.50
CA LYS A 286 4.54 85.85 21.01
C LYS A 286 5.35 86.88 21.80
N ALA A 287 6.48 86.47 22.39
CA ALA A 287 7.38 87.39 23.10
C ALA A 287 8.19 88.31 22.15
N CYS A 288 8.41 87.92 20.89
CA CYS A 288 9.17 88.70 19.91
C CYS A 288 8.31 89.70 19.11
N GLU A 289 7.00 89.44 18.97
CA GLU A 289 6.08 90.26 18.17
C GLU A 289 5.88 91.69 18.74
N THR A 290 6.17 91.90 20.02
CA THR A 290 6.13 93.21 20.69
C THR A 290 7.29 94.14 20.31
N VAL A 291 8.36 93.61 19.71
CA VAL A 291 9.58 94.38 19.37
C VAL A 291 9.63 94.75 17.87
N ALA A 292 9.15 93.86 17.00
CA ALA A 292 9.29 94.01 15.54
C ALA A 292 8.41 95.12 14.92
N LEU A 293 7.41 95.62 15.63
CA LEU A 293 6.46 96.63 15.13
C LEU A 293 7.01 98.07 15.01
N LEU A 294 8.31 98.29 15.27
CA LEU A 294 8.94 99.63 15.25
C LEU A 294 9.78 99.97 14.01
N GLU A 295 10.20 99.00 13.19
CA GLU A 295 11.07 99.28 12.03
C GLU A 295 10.42 98.85 10.70
N ALA A 296 9.91 99.84 9.97
CA ALA A 296 9.20 99.66 8.71
C ALA A 296 10.10 99.90 7.48
N GLN A 297 9.82 99.22 6.36
CA GLN A 297 9.56 99.86 5.05
C GLN A 297 9.16 98.83 3.96
N PRO A 298 8.32 99.20 2.97
CA PRO A 298 7.89 98.32 1.87
C PRO A 298 8.63 98.56 0.54
N LYS A 299 8.78 97.55 -0.34
CA LYS A 299 9.13 97.76 -1.76
C LYS A 299 8.93 96.56 -2.74
N GLU A 300 8.26 96.84 -3.85
CA GLU A 300 8.52 96.39 -5.24
C GLU A 300 8.32 94.93 -5.73
N MET A 301 8.63 94.68 -7.02
CA MET A 301 7.89 93.79 -7.96
C MET A 301 8.80 92.99 -8.93
N ASN A 302 8.33 91.79 -9.37
CA ASN A 302 8.71 91.08 -10.63
C ASN A 302 10.21 90.59 -10.72
N PRO A 303 10.72 89.93 -11.80
CA PRO A 303 10.07 89.42 -13.03
C PRO A 303 10.42 87.99 -13.54
N ASN A 304 9.60 87.58 -14.51
CA ASN A 304 9.68 86.58 -15.61
C ASN A 304 11.04 86.17 -16.24
N LEU A 305 11.09 84.94 -16.80
CA LEU A 305 11.70 84.46 -18.08
C LEU A 305 11.31 82.94 -18.27
N ASP A 306 11.32 82.22 -19.41
CA ASP A 306 11.48 82.44 -20.87
C ASP A 306 10.85 81.20 -21.62
N SER A 307 10.19 81.25 -22.80
CA SER A 307 10.67 81.19 -24.22
C SER A 307 11.22 79.80 -24.72
N ILE A 308 11.03 79.31 -25.97
CA ILE A 308 10.25 79.76 -27.17
C ILE A 308 9.94 78.57 -28.15
N SER A 309 9.48 78.89 -29.39
CA SER A 309 9.00 78.09 -30.55
C SER A 309 10.05 77.11 -31.20
N GLU A 310 9.87 76.40 -32.34
CA GLU A 310 9.13 76.77 -33.58
C GLU A 310 8.72 75.67 -34.60
N LEU A 311 7.78 76.12 -35.45
CA LEU A 311 7.02 75.55 -36.56
C LEU A 311 7.81 74.88 -37.72
N THR A 312 7.13 74.00 -38.47
CA THR A 312 6.91 74.07 -39.95
C THR A 312 6.18 72.80 -40.48
N LYS A 313 5.42 72.75 -41.59
CA LYS A 313 4.58 73.72 -42.35
C LYS A 313 3.77 72.94 -43.42
N PHE A 314 2.53 73.37 -43.75
CA PHE A 314 1.83 73.18 -45.05
C PHE A 314 1.43 71.72 -45.47
N THR A 315 0.32 71.41 -46.17
CA THR A 315 -0.86 72.18 -46.66
C THR A 315 -2.02 71.23 -47.08
N ILE A 316 -3.18 71.79 -47.45
CA ILE A 316 -4.15 71.31 -48.50
C ILE A 316 -5.07 70.10 -48.14
N TYR A 317 -6.33 70.01 -48.59
CA TYR A 317 -7.43 70.99 -48.86
C TYR A 317 -8.70 70.20 -49.31
N LEU A 318 -9.92 70.70 -49.02
CA LEU A 318 -11.23 70.32 -49.62
C LEU A 318 -11.71 68.88 -49.31
N VAL A 319 -12.98 68.46 -49.52
CA VAL A 319 -14.21 69.08 -50.09
C VAL A 319 -15.31 68.92 -49.03
N ASP A 320 -15.86 69.97 -48.42
CA ASP A 320 -16.88 70.94 -48.91
C ASP A 320 -18.32 70.37 -48.94
N GLN A 321 -19.27 71.12 -48.35
CA GLN A 321 -20.57 70.63 -47.85
C GLN A 321 -21.69 70.71 -48.89
N GLY A 322 -21.39 70.33 -50.14
CA GLY A 322 -22.20 70.63 -51.33
C GLY A 322 -23.15 69.55 -51.87
N LYS A 323 -23.42 68.44 -51.15
CA LYS A 323 -24.28 67.34 -51.63
C LYS A 323 -25.17 66.70 -50.54
N LEU A 324 -26.19 67.42 -50.06
CA LEU A 324 -27.21 66.82 -49.17
C LEU A 324 -28.66 67.37 -49.34
N GLN A 325 -28.95 68.13 -50.40
CA GLN A 325 -30.28 68.74 -50.59
C GLN A 325 -30.72 68.79 -52.07
N ALA A 326 -30.63 67.65 -52.76
CA ALA A 326 -31.06 67.50 -54.17
C ALA A 326 -31.62 66.08 -54.47
N THR A 327 -32.42 65.52 -53.55
CA THR A 327 -32.93 64.14 -53.67
C THR A 327 -34.29 63.91 -52.99
N LEU A 328 -35.09 64.95 -52.79
CA LEU A 328 -36.41 64.88 -52.14
C LEU A 328 -37.48 65.74 -52.86
N ALA A 329 -37.58 65.58 -54.18
CA ALA A 329 -38.77 65.95 -54.97
C ALA A 329 -38.63 65.46 -56.42
N ASP A 330 -38.94 64.19 -56.70
CA ASP A 330 -39.77 63.88 -57.89
C ASP A 330 -40.39 62.46 -57.86
N GLU A 331 -41.43 62.30 -58.68
CA GLU A 331 -42.06 61.07 -59.21
C GLU A 331 -42.10 59.76 -58.36
N HIS A 332 -43.27 59.44 -57.77
CA HIS A 332 -44.08 58.23 -58.08
C HIS A 332 -45.13 57.89 -56.99
N LEU A 333 -46.32 58.49 -57.08
CA LEU A 333 -47.51 58.06 -56.33
C LEU A 333 -48.40 57.19 -57.24
N ASN A 334 -48.10 55.88 -57.31
CA ASN A 334 -49.00 54.89 -57.94
C ASN A 334 -48.75 53.45 -57.41
N ALA A 335 -48.97 53.23 -56.11
CA ALA A 335 -48.79 51.93 -55.45
C ALA A 335 -50.11 51.25 -54.98
N ASP A 336 -51.26 51.85 -55.26
CA ASP A 336 -52.58 51.37 -54.80
C ASP A 336 -53.03 50.04 -55.45
N CYS A 337 -52.32 49.58 -56.49
CA CYS A 337 -52.76 48.43 -57.27
C CYS A 337 -52.47 47.06 -56.65
N ASP A 338 -51.58 46.95 -55.65
CA ASP A 338 -51.19 45.66 -55.06
C ASP A 338 -51.83 45.38 -53.70
N LEU A 339 -52.01 46.41 -52.85
CA LEU A 339 -52.68 46.24 -51.56
C LEU A 339 -54.14 45.76 -51.73
N LYS A 340 -54.83 46.24 -52.77
CA LYS A 340 -56.20 45.78 -53.08
C LYS A 340 -56.26 44.31 -53.50
N LYS A 341 -55.30 43.83 -54.31
CA LYS A 341 -55.17 42.41 -54.66
C LYS A 341 -54.86 41.56 -53.43
N ALA A 342 -54.05 42.07 -52.49
CA ALA A 342 -53.79 41.39 -51.24
C ALA A 342 -55.07 41.20 -50.40
N PHE A 343 -55.92 42.23 -50.29
CA PHE A 343 -57.22 42.08 -49.61
C PHE A 343 -58.18 41.14 -50.34
N GLU A 344 -58.27 41.21 -51.68
CA GLU A 344 -59.13 40.31 -52.47
C GLU A 344 -58.67 38.84 -52.37
N THR A 345 -57.35 38.57 -52.35
CA THR A 345 -56.82 37.20 -52.14
C THR A 345 -56.98 36.70 -50.71
N VAL A 346 -56.84 37.56 -49.69
CA VAL A 346 -57.16 37.19 -48.29
C VAL A 346 -58.63 36.80 -48.16
N ALA A 347 -59.56 37.61 -48.68
CA ALA A 347 -60.99 37.30 -48.64
C ALA A 347 -61.34 35.98 -49.37
N LEU A 348 -60.64 35.66 -50.47
CA LEU A 348 -60.80 34.40 -51.19
C LEU A 348 -60.31 33.19 -50.37
N LEU A 349 -59.18 33.33 -49.67
CA LEU A 349 -58.64 32.30 -48.78
C LEU A 349 -59.51 32.11 -47.53
N GLU A 350 -60.04 33.19 -46.94
CA GLU A 350 -60.99 33.14 -45.82
C GLU A 350 -62.30 32.45 -46.22
N ALA A 351 -62.80 32.69 -47.44
CA ALA A 351 -63.96 31.97 -47.97
C ALA A 351 -63.67 30.47 -48.15
N GLN A 352 -62.53 30.10 -48.75
CA GLN A 352 -62.12 28.70 -48.93
C GLN A 352 -61.94 27.97 -47.58
N LEU A 353 -61.34 28.62 -46.58
CA LEU A 353 -61.20 28.07 -45.23
C LEU A 353 -62.54 27.86 -44.50
N LYS A 354 -63.59 28.58 -44.90
CA LYS A 354 -64.94 28.48 -44.33
C LYS A 354 -65.82 27.46 -45.06
N GLU A 355 -65.51 27.15 -46.30
CA GLU A 355 -66.15 26.14 -47.14
C GLU A 355 -65.53 24.74 -46.93
N MET A 356 -64.23 24.68 -46.63
CA MET A 356 -63.57 23.45 -46.16
C MET A 356 -64.02 23.09 -44.74
N ASN A 357 -64.73 21.97 -44.60
CA ASN A 357 -65.03 21.34 -43.31
C ASN A 357 -64.16 20.07 -43.13
N PRO A 358 -62.86 20.19 -42.78
CA PRO A 358 -61.94 19.05 -42.70
C PRO A 358 -62.27 18.14 -41.51
N ASN A 359 -62.18 16.83 -41.72
CA ASN A 359 -62.36 15.84 -40.65
C ASN A 359 -61.19 15.91 -39.65
N LEU A 360 -61.41 16.62 -38.53
CA LEU A 360 -60.44 16.81 -37.45
C LEU A 360 -60.10 15.50 -36.72
N ASP A 361 -61.00 14.51 -36.70
CA ASP A 361 -60.76 13.22 -36.03
C ASP A 361 -59.70 12.39 -36.78
N SER A 362 -59.63 12.51 -38.11
CA SER A 362 -58.55 11.89 -38.89
C SER A 362 -57.16 12.45 -38.50
N ILE A 363 -57.10 13.73 -38.11
CA ILE A 363 -55.87 14.37 -37.63
C ILE A 363 -55.56 13.97 -36.18
N SER A 364 -56.59 13.82 -35.33
CA SER A 364 -56.41 13.39 -33.93
C SER A 364 -55.94 11.92 -33.85
N GLU A 365 -56.51 11.03 -34.66
CA GLU A 365 -56.07 9.63 -34.81
C GLU A 365 -54.64 9.54 -35.36
N TYR A 366 -54.26 10.34 -36.36
CA TYR A 366 -52.88 10.37 -36.86
C TYR A 366 -51.90 10.82 -35.77
N ARG A 367 -52.26 11.82 -34.96
CA ARG A 367 -51.45 12.27 -33.81
C ARG A 367 -51.30 11.18 -32.75
N LYS A 368 -52.36 10.46 -32.38
CA LYS A 368 -52.28 9.28 -31.48
C LYS A 368 -51.34 8.21 -32.05
N LYS A 369 -51.45 7.91 -33.35
CA LYS A 369 -50.65 6.89 -34.02
C LYS A 369 -49.16 7.24 -34.08
N VAL A 370 -48.83 8.52 -34.27
CA VAL A 370 -47.44 9.03 -34.17
C VAL A 370 -46.92 8.94 -32.73
N ALA A 371 -47.73 9.28 -31.71
CA ALA A 371 -47.33 9.14 -30.32
C ALA A 371 -47.01 7.67 -29.95
N LEU A 372 -47.88 6.73 -30.33
CA LEU A 372 -47.67 5.29 -30.13
C LEU A 372 -46.49 4.71 -30.92
N TYR A 373 -46.16 5.31 -32.08
CA TYR A 373 -44.95 4.97 -32.83
C TYR A 373 -43.70 5.43 -32.08
N ASN A 374 -43.66 6.69 -31.64
CA ASN A 374 -42.53 7.25 -30.90
C ASN A 374 -42.31 6.49 -29.57
N GLU A 375 -43.37 6.16 -28.84
CA GLU A 375 -43.28 5.34 -27.62
C GLU A 375 -42.66 3.95 -27.87
N ARG A 376 -42.94 3.34 -29.03
CA ARG A 376 -42.30 2.08 -29.45
C ARG A 376 -40.85 2.27 -29.89
N VAL A 377 -40.50 3.40 -30.49
CA VAL A 377 -39.10 3.75 -30.81
C VAL A 377 -38.28 3.93 -29.53
N GLU A 378 -38.80 4.64 -28.52
CA GLU A 378 -38.11 4.77 -27.23
C GLU A 378 -37.92 3.41 -26.53
N LYS A 379 -38.94 2.55 -26.56
CA LYS A 379 -38.82 1.17 -26.02
C LYS A 379 -37.80 0.32 -26.79
N LEU A 380 -37.68 0.49 -28.10
CA LEU A 380 -36.66 -0.18 -28.91
C LEU A 380 -35.25 0.36 -28.62
N ASN A 381 -35.11 1.69 -28.44
CA ASN A 381 -33.85 2.34 -28.07
C ASN A 381 -33.38 1.86 -26.69
N ALA A 382 -34.28 1.73 -25.71
CA ALA A 382 -33.99 1.20 -24.38
C ALA A 382 -33.45 -0.23 -24.44
N VAL A 383 -34.17 -1.15 -25.11
CA VAL A 383 -33.71 -2.55 -25.29
C VAL A 383 -32.39 -2.64 -26.05
N THR A 384 -32.16 -1.73 -27.02
CA THR A 384 -30.87 -1.66 -27.73
C THR A 384 -29.74 -1.22 -26.80
N HIS A 385 -29.98 -0.23 -25.93
CA HIS A 385 -29.01 0.21 -24.91
C HIS A 385 -28.73 -0.86 -23.85
N GLU A 386 -29.73 -1.63 -23.42
CA GLU A 386 -29.56 -2.78 -22.53
C GLU A 386 -28.69 -3.86 -23.18
N TRP A 387 -28.96 -4.19 -24.46
CA TRP A 387 -28.17 -5.16 -25.22
C TRP A 387 -26.72 -4.71 -25.45
N ASP A 388 -26.49 -3.45 -25.81
CA ASP A 388 -25.14 -2.85 -25.91
C ASP A 388 -24.42 -2.80 -24.56
N GLY A 389 -25.15 -2.76 -23.44
CA GLY A 389 -24.63 -2.85 -22.09
C GLY A 389 -24.14 -4.27 -21.76
N ILE A 390 -25.02 -5.26 -21.93
CA ILE A 390 -24.71 -6.69 -21.72
C ILE A 390 -23.56 -7.13 -22.62
N LYS A 391 -23.57 -6.72 -23.90
CA LYS A 391 -22.49 -7.05 -24.83
C LYS A 391 -21.13 -6.58 -24.33
N LYS A 392 -21.02 -5.35 -23.82
CA LYS A 392 -19.75 -4.82 -23.28
C LYS A 392 -19.28 -5.58 -22.03
N GLN A 393 -20.20 -6.15 -21.25
CA GLN A 393 -19.84 -6.99 -20.11
C GLN A 393 -19.22 -8.30 -20.62
N CYS A 394 -19.86 -8.98 -21.58
CA CYS A 394 -19.31 -10.19 -22.20
C CYS A 394 -17.99 -9.94 -22.95
N ASP A 395 -17.84 -8.81 -23.64
CA ASP A 395 -16.58 -8.44 -24.33
C ASP A 395 -15.43 -8.29 -23.31
N VAL A 396 -15.67 -7.68 -22.14
CA VAL A 396 -14.68 -7.55 -21.04
C VAL A 396 -14.40 -8.87 -20.33
N GLU A 397 -15.40 -9.73 -20.14
CA GLU A 397 -15.21 -11.08 -19.61
C GLU A 397 -14.35 -11.94 -20.54
N LEU A 398 -14.47 -11.76 -21.87
CA LEU A 398 -13.61 -12.42 -22.85
C LEU A 398 -12.14 -11.99 -22.73
N GLU A 399 -11.87 -10.68 -22.64
CA GLU A 399 -10.50 -10.16 -22.45
C GLU A 399 -9.85 -10.67 -21.16
N LEU A 400 -10.64 -10.85 -20.09
CA LEU A 400 -10.18 -11.45 -18.84
C LEU A 400 -9.84 -12.94 -18.98
N VAL A 401 -10.64 -13.72 -19.72
CA VAL A 401 -10.38 -15.14 -20.00
C VAL A 401 -9.12 -15.33 -20.86
N ASP A 402 -8.93 -14.54 -21.92
CA ASP A 402 -7.73 -14.58 -22.77
C ASP A 402 -6.46 -14.21 -21.97
N SER A 403 -6.57 -13.24 -21.06
CA SER A 403 -5.48 -12.84 -20.14
C SER A 403 -5.12 -13.95 -19.14
N LEU A 404 -6.11 -14.67 -18.63
CA LEU A 404 -5.91 -15.82 -17.73
C LEU A 404 -5.28 -17.01 -18.47
N ASP A 405 -5.72 -17.35 -19.67
CA ASP A 405 -5.13 -18.41 -20.50
C ASP A 405 -3.67 -18.10 -20.89
N LEU A 406 -3.36 -16.84 -21.27
CA LEU A 406 -1.99 -16.40 -21.50
C LEU A 406 -1.11 -16.56 -20.25
N SER A 407 -1.65 -16.20 -19.08
CA SER A 407 -0.95 -16.35 -17.79
C SER A 407 -0.72 -17.82 -17.41
N LEU A 408 -1.69 -18.69 -17.67
CA LEU A 408 -1.62 -20.13 -17.40
C LEU A 408 -0.61 -20.82 -18.33
N LYS A 409 -0.54 -20.39 -19.60
CA LYS A 409 0.51 -20.79 -20.55
C LYS A 409 1.90 -20.37 -20.07
N MET A 410 2.06 -19.12 -19.59
CA MET A 410 3.34 -18.66 -19.01
C MET A 410 3.77 -19.53 -17.82
N LEU A 411 2.86 -19.80 -16.86
CA LEU A 411 3.14 -20.67 -15.70
C LEU A 411 3.57 -22.09 -16.11
N SER A 412 2.93 -22.69 -17.12
CA SER A 412 3.35 -24.00 -17.64
C SER A 412 4.79 -23.99 -18.17
N SER A 413 5.18 -22.92 -18.88
CA SER A 413 6.54 -22.77 -19.43
C SER A 413 7.59 -22.57 -18.34
N VAL A 414 7.25 -21.83 -17.26
CA VAL A 414 8.11 -21.66 -16.08
C VAL A 414 8.30 -22.99 -15.35
N SER A 415 7.25 -23.79 -15.18
CA SER A 415 7.34 -25.11 -14.55
C SER A 415 8.22 -26.09 -15.35
N ASP A 416 8.14 -26.07 -16.68
CA ASP A 416 9.03 -26.88 -17.53
C ASP A 416 10.48 -26.35 -17.56
N LEU A 417 10.69 -25.04 -17.43
CA LEU A 417 12.01 -24.45 -17.23
C LEU A 417 12.61 -24.82 -15.87
N GLN A 418 11.85 -24.75 -14.78
CA GLN A 418 12.24 -25.24 -13.45
C GLN A 418 12.58 -26.74 -13.49
N ARG A 419 11.77 -27.55 -14.17
CA ARG A 419 12.01 -29.00 -14.34
C ARG A 419 13.28 -29.30 -15.15
N LYS A 420 13.60 -28.51 -16.18
CA LYS A 420 14.86 -28.60 -16.93
C LYS A 420 16.05 -28.13 -16.10
N ALA A 421 15.92 -27.00 -15.41
CA ALA A 421 16.94 -26.45 -14.52
C ALA A 421 17.28 -27.43 -13.39
N GLY A 422 16.29 -28.01 -12.72
CA GLY A 422 16.48 -29.04 -11.68
C GLY A 422 17.21 -30.29 -12.20
N LYS A 423 16.91 -30.75 -13.42
CA LYS A 423 17.67 -31.85 -14.04
C LYS A 423 19.11 -31.47 -14.36
N ILE A 424 19.34 -30.26 -14.89
CA ILE A 424 20.70 -29.74 -15.16
C ILE A 424 21.49 -29.59 -13.85
N LEU A 425 20.86 -29.05 -12.80
CA LEU A 425 21.47 -28.88 -11.48
C LEU A 425 21.80 -30.23 -10.84
N LEU A 426 20.94 -31.25 -10.98
CA LEU A 426 21.20 -32.61 -10.51
C LEU A 426 22.38 -33.25 -11.25
N ILE A 427 22.45 -33.08 -12.58
CA ILE A 427 23.59 -33.55 -13.39
C ILE A 427 24.87 -32.83 -12.96
N TYR A 428 24.84 -31.52 -12.79
CA TYR A 428 26.00 -30.74 -12.34
C TYR A 428 26.45 -31.19 -10.94
N ARG A 429 25.52 -31.35 -10.00
CA ARG A 429 25.76 -31.85 -8.63
C ARG A 429 26.37 -33.25 -8.60
N VAL A 430 26.07 -34.12 -9.56
CA VAL A 430 26.68 -35.47 -9.66
C VAL A 430 28.05 -35.43 -10.35
N VAL A 431 28.26 -34.52 -11.31
CA VAL A 431 29.48 -34.51 -12.15
C VAL A 431 30.59 -33.61 -11.60
N THR A 432 30.28 -32.54 -10.86
CA THR A 432 31.28 -31.56 -10.38
C THR A 432 31.44 -31.50 -8.85
N MET A 433 30.56 -32.16 -8.08
CA MET A 433 30.48 -32.05 -6.61
C MET A 433 30.37 -33.44 -5.93
N PRO A 434 31.42 -34.29 -5.98
CA PRO A 434 31.42 -35.57 -5.25
C PRO A 434 31.32 -35.34 -3.74
N ARG A 435 30.48 -36.14 -3.06
CA ARG A 435 30.22 -36.01 -1.61
C ARG A 435 31.45 -36.25 -0.74
N ASP A 436 32.37 -37.09 -1.19
CA ASP A 436 33.48 -37.61 -0.38
C ASP A 436 34.63 -36.60 -0.14
N ALA A 437 34.48 -35.36 -0.64
CA ALA A 437 35.41 -34.27 -0.42
C ALA A 437 35.08 -33.53 0.90
N LEU A 438 35.97 -33.65 1.89
CA LEU A 438 35.87 -33.00 3.20
C LEU A 438 36.86 -31.83 3.33
N HIS A 439 36.42 -30.73 3.94
CA HIS A 439 37.28 -29.62 4.33
C HIS A 439 37.82 -29.78 5.76
N TYR A 440 38.79 -28.93 6.12
CA TYR A 440 39.28 -28.80 7.48
C TYR A 440 38.12 -28.50 8.46
N GLY A 441 38.06 -29.23 9.57
CA GLY A 441 36.92 -29.21 10.49
C GLY A 441 35.81 -30.22 10.19
N GLY A 442 35.90 -30.98 9.08
CA GLY A 442 34.95 -32.05 8.75
C GLY A 442 33.69 -31.60 7.99
N VAL A 443 33.64 -30.33 7.56
CA VAL A 443 32.55 -29.78 6.73
C VAL A 443 32.60 -30.38 5.32
N GLU A 444 31.47 -30.81 4.77
CA GLU A 444 31.42 -31.41 3.43
C GLU A 444 31.53 -30.32 2.34
N HIS A 445 32.23 -30.61 1.23
CA HIS A 445 32.52 -29.62 0.17
C HIS A 445 31.25 -28.95 -0.41
N TRP A 446 30.15 -29.70 -0.50
CA TRP A 446 28.88 -29.17 -0.99
C TRP A 446 28.19 -28.22 0.01
N GLU A 447 28.40 -28.37 1.32
CA GLU A 447 27.87 -27.46 2.34
C GLU A 447 28.56 -26.09 2.23
N LEU A 448 29.90 -26.10 2.13
CA LEU A 448 30.68 -24.89 1.94
C LEU A 448 30.33 -24.18 0.62
N HIS A 449 30.12 -24.94 -0.46
CA HIS A 449 29.72 -24.36 -1.74
C HIS A 449 28.29 -23.79 -1.71
N ASN A 450 27.34 -24.46 -1.06
CA ASN A 450 25.98 -23.95 -0.87
C ASN A 450 25.98 -22.65 -0.05
N ALA A 451 26.74 -22.61 1.05
CA ALA A 451 26.88 -21.39 1.86
C ALA A 451 27.50 -20.25 1.03
N TYR A 452 28.57 -20.51 0.28
CA TYR A 452 29.20 -19.53 -0.60
C TYR A 452 28.23 -19.00 -1.68
N GLY A 453 27.47 -19.88 -2.33
CA GLY A 453 26.44 -19.51 -3.31
C GLY A 453 25.34 -18.65 -2.69
N TYR A 454 24.86 -18.99 -1.49
CA TYR A 454 23.88 -18.20 -0.74
C TYR A 454 24.41 -16.78 -0.46
N TYR A 455 25.62 -16.65 0.09
CA TYR A 455 26.22 -15.33 0.36
C TYR A 455 26.47 -14.53 -0.91
N PHE A 456 26.88 -15.18 -2.02
CA PHE A 456 27.08 -14.52 -3.32
C PHE A 456 25.78 -13.98 -3.92
N HIS A 457 24.70 -14.77 -3.91
CA HIS A 457 23.40 -14.33 -4.40
C HIS A 457 22.78 -13.26 -3.49
N MET A 458 22.90 -13.40 -2.17
CA MET A 458 22.44 -12.40 -1.20
C MET A 458 23.19 -11.06 -1.35
N ALA A 459 24.52 -11.09 -1.55
CA ALA A 459 25.30 -9.90 -1.83
C ALA A 459 24.87 -9.21 -3.14
N THR A 460 24.63 -10.00 -4.19
CA THR A 460 24.15 -9.51 -5.50
C THR A 460 22.77 -8.86 -5.38
N ALA A 461 21.82 -9.52 -4.71
CA ALA A 461 20.47 -9.01 -4.49
C ALA A 461 20.48 -7.72 -3.66
N ASN A 462 21.26 -7.67 -2.57
CA ASN A 462 21.42 -6.47 -1.75
C ASN A 462 22.14 -5.33 -2.49
N GLY A 463 23.03 -5.63 -3.44
CA GLY A 463 23.62 -4.64 -4.34
C GLY A 463 22.56 -4.00 -5.25
N LEU A 464 21.74 -4.82 -5.91
CA LEU A 464 20.63 -4.36 -6.75
C LEU A 464 19.62 -3.53 -5.95
N LEU A 465 19.27 -3.96 -4.73
CA LEU A 465 18.38 -3.23 -3.81
C LEU A 465 18.95 -1.86 -3.39
N LYS A 466 20.26 -1.72 -3.27
CA LYS A 466 20.92 -0.43 -2.96
C LYS A 466 21.09 0.49 -4.17
N HIS A 467 21.06 -0.03 -5.39
CA HIS A 467 21.16 0.76 -6.62
C HIS A 467 19.80 1.12 -7.24
N GLY A 468 18.72 0.43 -6.87
CA GLY A 468 17.36 0.75 -7.29
C GLY A 468 16.62 1.64 -6.28
N GLU A 469 16.56 2.96 -6.52
CA GLU A 469 15.78 3.91 -5.72
C GLU A 469 14.25 3.68 -5.85
N GLY A 470 13.72 2.67 -5.16
CA GLY A 470 12.29 2.40 -5.00
C GLY A 470 11.49 2.03 -6.26
N LYS A 471 12.11 1.99 -7.44
CA LYS A 471 11.44 1.69 -8.71
C LYS A 471 11.24 0.18 -8.89
N THR A 472 10.04 -0.28 -8.57
CA THR A 472 9.55 -1.67 -8.61
C THR A 472 9.43 -2.25 -10.03
N GLY A 473 10.54 -2.37 -10.75
CA GLY A 473 10.58 -2.88 -12.13
C GLY A 473 10.70 -4.40 -12.27
N HIS A 474 11.53 -5.05 -11.45
CA HIS A 474 11.89 -6.47 -11.60
C HIS A 474 11.96 -7.18 -10.23
N LEU A 475 10.88 -7.89 -9.85
CA LEU A 475 10.79 -8.60 -8.56
C LEU A 475 10.23 -10.05 -8.68
N PHE A 476 9.94 -10.52 -9.90
CA PHE A 476 9.28 -11.81 -10.18
C PHE A 476 10.13 -13.07 -9.92
N TYR A 477 11.40 -12.96 -9.50
CA TYR A 477 12.27 -14.11 -9.23
C TYR A 477 12.55 -14.36 -7.73
N GLN A 478 12.01 -13.53 -6.83
CA GLN A 478 12.48 -13.50 -5.43
C GLN A 478 11.62 -14.33 -4.45
N GLU A 479 10.30 -14.42 -4.63
CA GLU A 479 9.42 -15.14 -3.70
C GLU A 479 9.64 -16.66 -3.73
N HIS A 480 9.93 -17.23 -4.90
CA HIS A 480 9.97 -18.69 -5.08
C HIS A 480 11.17 -19.37 -4.38
N TYR A 481 12.23 -18.61 -4.04
CA TYR A 481 13.35 -19.07 -3.21
C TYR A 481 13.15 -18.77 -1.72
N LEU A 482 12.39 -17.72 -1.36
CA LEU A 482 12.10 -17.39 0.04
C LEU A 482 11.21 -18.43 0.73
N LEU A 483 10.42 -19.18 -0.05
CA LEU A 483 9.59 -20.29 0.47
C LEU A 483 10.40 -21.53 0.84
N GLU A 484 11.47 -21.86 0.09
CA GLU A 484 12.42 -22.92 0.52
C GLU A 484 13.27 -22.43 1.71
N ALA A 485 13.65 -21.15 1.73
CA ALA A 485 14.52 -20.59 2.77
C ALA A 485 13.95 -20.72 4.20
N LYS A 486 12.62 -20.61 4.38
CA LYS A 486 11.97 -20.79 5.69
C LYS A 486 12.14 -22.20 6.28
N GLY A 487 12.40 -23.22 5.47
CA GLY A 487 12.79 -24.55 5.96
C GLY A 487 14.22 -24.61 6.50
N THR A 488 15.08 -23.65 6.13
CA THR A 488 16.51 -23.62 6.46
C THR A 488 16.90 -22.60 7.54
N GLU A 489 16.03 -21.66 7.93
CA GLU A 489 16.33 -20.73 9.04
C GLU A 489 16.59 -21.45 10.37
N GLN A 490 15.98 -22.63 10.60
CA GLN A 490 16.30 -23.49 11.74
C GLN A 490 17.73 -24.08 11.71
N PHE A 491 18.33 -24.24 10.53
CA PHE A 491 19.72 -24.69 10.40
C PHE A 491 20.73 -23.53 10.53
N GLY A 492 20.40 -22.33 10.05
CA GLY A 492 21.30 -21.17 10.09
C GLY A 492 21.73 -20.75 11.50
N LEU A 493 20.84 -20.94 12.49
CA LEU A 493 21.14 -20.66 13.90
C LEU A 493 22.22 -21.59 14.49
N GLY A 494 22.42 -22.80 13.94
CA GLY A 494 23.44 -23.74 14.43
C GLY A 494 24.88 -23.32 14.08
N ILE A 495 25.10 -22.82 12.86
CA ILE A 495 26.44 -22.49 12.36
C ILE A 495 26.98 -21.20 12.97
N THR A 496 26.10 -20.21 13.19
CA THR A 496 26.48 -18.92 13.81
C THR A 496 27.01 -19.11 15.24
N LEU A 497 26.58 -20.16 15.94
CA LEU A 497 27.05 -20.50 17.29
C LEU A 497 28.45 -21.12 17.30
N LEU A 498 28.87 -21.80 16.22
CA LEU A 498 30.21 -22.41 16.13
C LEU A 498 31.31 -21.38 15.80
N ILE A 499 30.99 -20.36 15.00
CA ILE A 499 31.94 -19.30 14.59
C ILE A 499 32.21 -18.32 15.76
N GLY A 500 31.41 -18.36 16.82
CA GLY A 500 31.59 -17.56 18.03
C GLY A 500 32.62 -18.08 19.04
N ILE A 501 33.37 -19.15 18.75
CA ILE A 501 34.36 -19.76 19.67
C ILE A 501 35.71 -20.01 18.98
N THR A 502 36.38 -18.91 18.57
CA THR A 502 37.84 -18.83 18.32
C THR A 502 38.35 -17.43 18.69
#